data_AF-A0A7S1Z2T8-F1
#
_entry.id   AF-A0A7S1Z2T8-F1
#
_cell.length_a   1.000
_cell.length_b   1.000
_cell.length_c   1.000
_cell.angle_alpha   90.00
_cell.angle_beta   90.00
_cell.angle_gamma   90.00
#
_symmetry.space_group_name_H-M   'P 1'
#
loop_
_entity.id
_entity.type
_entity.pdbx_description
1 polymer ?
#
loop_
_entity_poly.entity_id
_entity_poly.type
_entity_poly.pdbx_seq_one_letter_code
_entity_poly.pdbx_strand_id
1 'polypeptide(L)'
;QEADLWKVEIVLNGDVVDPLAFVCHKSDAQAQARKVCKKLQEVLPRQQFVVVIQAKAGGRIVASERIRAYRKDVLTTGGSKAVGGGDITRKKKLLEKQKKGKKRQQSSGRVTLSQAAFNSVISRS
;
A
#
# COMPACT_ATOMS: atom_id res chain seq x y z
N GLN A 1 26.66 18.83 21.12
CA GLN A 1 26.15 19.05 19.76
C GLN A 1 24.68 18.70 19.76
N GLU A 2 23.81 19.63 19.38
CA GLU A 2 22.40 19.34 19.14
C GLU A 2 22.29 18.48 17.87
N ALA A 3 21.70 17.29 17.99
CA ALA A 3 21.44 16.42 16.85
C ALA A 3 20.01 16.65 16.35
N ASP A 4 19.85 17.02 15.07
CA ASP A 4 18.54 17.21 14.44
C ASP A 4 17.91 15.84 14.14
N LEU A 5 17.21 15.30 15.14
CA LEU A 5 16.59 13.98 15.13
C LEU A 5 15.12 14.07 14.76
N TRP A 6 14.69 13.20 13.85
CA TRP A 6 13.29 13.02 13.48
C TRP A 6 12.80 11.62 13.87
N LYS A 7 11.61 11.60 14.47
CA LYS A 7 10.81 10.39 14.60
C LYS A 7 10.12 10.12 13.26
N VAL A 8 10.37 8.94 12.68
CA VAL A 8 9.71 8.43 11.48
C VAL A 8 8.66 7.41 11.91
N GLU A 9 7.41 7.67 11.54
CA GLU A 9 6.26 6.80 11.79
C GLU A 9 5.78 6.17 10.49
N ILE A 10 5.47 4.88 10.51
CA ILE A 10 4.93 4.18 9.35
C ILE A 10 3.41 4.16 9.44
N VAL A 11 2.77 4.46 8.31
CA VAL A 11 1.31 4.53 8.16
C VAL A 11 0.88 3.60 7.03
N LEU A 12 -0.03 2.67 7.33
CA LEU A 12 -0.64 1.75 6.39
C LEU A 12 -2.11 2.10 6.22
N ASN A 13 -2.54 2.48 5.02
CA ASN A 13 -3.93 2.87 4.73
C ASN A 13 -4.54 3.95 5.66
N GLY A 14 -3.70 4.73 6.33
CA GLY A 14 -4.14 5.74 7.30
C GLY A 14 -3.95 5.32 8.76
N ASP A 15 -3.76 4.02 9.02
CA ASP A 15 -3.49 3.49 10.35
C ASP A 15 -2.00 3.57 10.66
N VAL A 16 -1.65 4.13 11.82
CA VAL A 16 -0.26 4.22 12.27
C VAL A 16 0.17 2.85 12.82
N VAL A 17 1.36 2.41 12.41
CA VAL A 17 1.98 1.16 12.87
C VAL A 17 3.15 1.50 13.76
N ASP A 18 2.85 1.73 15.05
CA ASP A 18 3.83 2.13 16.06
C ASP A 18 5.06 1.21 16.18
N PRO A 19 4.94 -0.14 16.06
CA PRO A 19 6.09 -1.03 16.20
C PRO A 19 7.19 -0.86 15.15
N LEU A 20 6.90 -0.20 14.03
CA LEU A 20 7.86 0.07 12.96
C LEU A 20 8.42 1.50 12.99
N ALA A 21 8.02 2.31 13.97
CA ALA A 21 8.53 3.66 14.11
C ALA A 21 10.00 3.64 14.57
N PHE A 22 10.80 4.56 14.03
CA PHE A 22 12.22 4.69 14.40
C PHE A 22 12.66 6.15 14.40
N VAL A 23 13.73 6.44 15.12
CA VAL A 23 14.34 7.77 15.15
C VAL A 23 15.60 7.76 14.28
N CYS A 24 15.78 8.79 13.47
CA CYS A 24 16.96 8.97 12.64
C CYS A 24 17.34 10.46 12.52
N HIS A 25 18.54 10.73 12.04
CA HIS A 25 18.95 12.08 11.70
C HIS A 25 18.16 12.59 10.49
N LYS A 26 17.84 13.88 10.47
CA LYS A 26 17.03 14.52 9.42
C LYS A 26 17.58 14.33 8.00
N SER A 27 18.90 14.33 7.83
CA SER A 27 19.55 14.08 6.53
C SER A 27 19.20 12.69 5.98
N ASP A 28 19.06 11.70 6.86
CA ASP A 28 18.97 10.29 6.49
C ASP A 28 17.52 9.81 6.48
N ALA A 29 16.61 10.59 7.06
CA ALA A 29 15.20 10.26 7.22
C ALA A 29 14.55 9.83 5.90
N GLN A 30 14.82 10.55 4.80
CA GLN A 30 14.23 10.21 3.51
C GLN A 30 14.76 8.90 2.93
N ALA A 31 16.07 8.67 3.01
CA ALA A 31 16.69 7.46 2.48
C ALA A 31 16.26 6.22 3.27
N GLN A 32 16.26 6.31 4.60
CA GLN A 32 15.84 5.22 5.48
C GLN A 32 14.33 4.94 5.34
N ALA A 33 13.49 5.97 5.30
CA ALA A 33 12.05 5.81 5.12
C ALA A 33 11.70 5.11 3.80
N ARG A 34 12.38 5.45 2.70
CA ARG A 34 12.20 4.77 1.40
C ARG A 34 12.59 3.30 1.47
N LYS A 35 13.72 2.96 2.11
CA LYS A 35 14.16 1.57 2.29
C LYS A 35 13.11 0.75 3.05
N VAL A 36 12.59 1.28 4.14
CA VAL A 36 11.56 0.62 4.96
C VAL A 36 10.26 0.45 4.18
N CYS A 37 9.79 1.49 3.48
CA CYS A 37 8.58 1.39 2.66
C CYS A 37 8.71 0.35 1.53
N LYS A 38 9.89 0.25 0.90
CA LYS A 38 10.16 -0.74 -0.15
C LYS A 38 10.20 -2.17 0.40
N LYS A 39 10.89 -2.40 1.53
CA LYS A 39 10.88 -3.71 2.20
C LYS A 39 9.45 -4.14 2.56
N LEU A 40 8.64 -3.23 3.10
CA LEU A 40 7.23 -3.51 3.39
C LEU A 40 6.43 -3.86 2.14
N GLN A 41 6.71 -3.23 0.99
CA GLN A 41 6.05 -3.53 -0.27
C GLN A 41 6.36 -4.95 -0.77
N GLU A 42 7.60 -5.42 -0.59
CA GLU A 42 8.05 -6.76 -1.00
C GLU A 42 7.46 -7.87 -0.11
N VAL A 43 7.33 -7.57 1.18
CA VAL A 43 6.89 -8.52 2.20
C VAL A 43 5.36 -8.64 2.27
N LEU A 44 4.63 -7.54 2.05
CA LEU A 44 3.18 -7.54 2.15
C LEU A 44 2.55 -8.17 0.90
N PRO A 45 1.60 -9.11 1.07
CA PRO A 45 0.89 -9.69 -0.06
C PRO A 45 0.01 -8.64 -0.74
N ARG A 46 -0.18 -8.81 -2.05
CA ARG A 46 -1.15 -8.01 -2.81
C ARG A 46 -2.56 -8.30 -2.28
N GLN A 47 -3.42 -7.30 -2.31
CA GLN A 47 -4.82 -7.42 -1.90
C GLN A 47 -5.76 -7.01 -3.04
N GLN A 48 -7.07 -7.17 -2.85
CA GLN A 48 -8.08 -6.78 -3.86
C GLN A 48 -8.23 -5.25 -3.98
N PHE A 49 -7.71 -4.49 -3.03
CA PHE A 49 -7.62 -3.03 -3.03
C PHE A 49 -6.17 -2.55 -3.05
N VAL A 50 -5.98 -1.25 -3.27
CA VAL A 50 -4.65 -0.62 -3.25
C VAL A 50 -4.24 -0.43 -1.81
N VAL A 51 -3.12 -1.03 -1.41
CA VAL A 51 -2.51 -0.79 -0.10
C VAL A 51 -1.57 0.39 -0.25
N VAL A 52 -1.78 1.42 0.57
CA VAL A 52 -0.93 2.62 0.61
C VAL A 52 -0.02 2.52 1.82
N ILE A 53 1.28 2.54 1.57
CA ILE A 53 2.33 2.57 2.58
C ILE A 53 2.91 3.98 2.59
N GLN A 54 2.98 4.59 3.76
CA GLN A 54 3.50 5.95 3.95
C GLN A 54 4.45 5.97 5.14
N ALA A 55 5.46 6.82 5.06
CA ALA A 55 6.31 7.17 6.19
C ALA A 55 6.14 8.66 6.47
N LYS A 56 5.77 9.00 7.71
CA LYS A 56 5.61 10.37 8.18
C LYS A 56 6.77 10.75 9.10
N ALA A 57 7.31 11.95 8.95
CA ALA A 57 8.27 12.52 9.89
C ALA A 57 8.03 14.02 10.00
N GLY A 58 8.10 14.58 11.21
CA GLY A 58 7.92 16.02 11.44
C GLY A 58 6.62 16.59 10.85
N GLY A 59 5.52 15.81 10.91
CA GLY A 59 4.20 16.24 10.42
C GLY A 59 3.95 16.11 8.91
N ARG A 60 4.94 15.67 8.12
CA ARG A 60 4.81 15.49 6.66
C ARG A 60 5.10 14.06 6.21
N ILE A 61 4.58 13.68 5.04
CA ILE A 61 4.91 12.40 4.39
C ILE A 61 6.26 12.52 3.71
N VAL A 62 7.22 11.70 4.12
CA VAL A 62 8.61 11.70 3.61
C VAL A 62 8.81 10.69 2.49
N ALA A 63 8.14 9.54 2.61
CA ALA A 63 8.14 8.49 1.58
C ALA A 63 6.74 7.87 1.47
N SER A 64 6.39 7.42 0.27
CA SER A 64 5.15 6.68 0.03
C SER A 64 5.35 5.63 -1.05
N GLU A 65 4.87 4.43 -0.79
CA GLU A 65 4.82 3.32 -1.73
C GLU A 65 3.39 2.78 -1.84
N ARG A 66 3.08 2.12 -2.96
CA ARG A 66 1.74 1.53 -3.19
C ARG A 66 1.85 0.11 -3.70
N ILE A 67 1.08 -0.80 -3.09
CA ILE A 67 0.92 -2.16 -3.60
C ILE A 67 -0.28 -2.18 -4.53
N ARG A 68 -0.05 -2.62 -5.78
CA ARG A 68 -1.11 -2.70 -6.78
C ARG A 68 -2.14 -3.74 -6.38
N ALA A 69 -3.41 -3.33 -6.41
CA ALA A 69 -4.53 -4.25 -6.25
C ALA A 69 -4.49 -5.39 -7.27
N TYR A 70 -5.04 -6.56 -6.92
CA TYR A 70 -5.38 -7.56 -7.91
C TYR A 70 -6.40 -6.98 -8.89
N ARG A 71 -6.21 -7.27 -10.18
CA ARG A 71 -7.14 -6.87 -11.24
C ARG A 71 -7.58 -8.13 -11.97
N LYS A 72 -8.86 -8.44 -11.85
CA LYS A 72 -9.52 -9.38 -12.75
C LYS A 72 -9.89 -8.62 -14.02
N ASP A 73 -9.52 -9.16 -15.17
CA ASP A 73 -10.03 -8.69 -16.44
C ASP A 73 -11.50 -9.09 -16.55
N VAL A 74 -12.38 -8.12 -16.32
CA VAL A 74 -13.84 -8.33 -16.32
C VAL A 74 -14.38 -8.39 -17.77
N LEU A 75 -13.52 -8.12 -18.75
CA LEU A 75 -13.85 -7.95 -20.16
C LEU A 75 -13.40 -9.12 -21.05
N THR A 76 -12.68 -10.11 -20.50
CA THR A 76 -12.07 -11.18 -21.30
C THR A 76 -13.13 -12.17 -21.81
N THR A 77 -13.10 -12.39 -23.12
CA THR A 77 -14.13 -13.05 -23.93
C THR A 77 -14.14 -14.59 -23.88
N GLY A 78 -13.15 -15.24 -23.23
CA GLY A 78 -12.85 -16.67 -23.44
C GLY A 78 -13.16 -17.62 -22.28
N GLY A 79 -14.34 -17.55 -21.63
CA GLY A 79 -14.71 -18.64 -20.72
C GLY A 79 -16.04 -18.53 -19.98
N SER A 80 -16.58 -17.31 -19.79
CA SER A 80 -17.98 -17.07 -19.36
C SER A 80 -18.33 -15.58 -19.13
N LYS A 81 -17.69 -14.63 -19.84
CA LYS A 81 -18.14 -13.23 -19.92
C LYS A 81 -17.96 -12.66 -21.33
N ALA A 82 -18.98 -12.87 -22.15
CA ALA A 82 -19.08 -12.35 -23.50
C ALA A 82 -19.16 -10.81 -23.52
N VAL A 83 -18.17 -10.17 -24.15
CA VAL A 83 -18.35 -8.91 -24.90
C VAL A 83 -17.62 -9.09 -26.23
N GLY A 84 -18.15 -9.97 -27.08
CA GLY A 84 -17.94 -9.85 -28.51
C GLY A 84 -18.83 -8.73 -29.02
N GLY A 85 -18.26 -7.67 -29.58
CA GLY A 85 -18.99 -6.60 -30.27
C GLY A 85 -19.59 -5.50 -29.39
N GLY A 86 -18.97 -4.32 -29.40
CA GLY A 86 -19.67 -3.01 -29.38
C GLY A 86 -20.39 -2.50 -28.12
N ASP A 87 -20.78 -3.32 -27.13
CA ASP A 87 -21.59 -2.83 -26.00
C ASP A 87 -20.76 -2.06 -24.94
N ILE A 88 -20.55 -0.78 -25.22
CA ILE A 88 -19.84 0.18 -24.36
C ILE A 88 -20.56 0.36 -23.02
N THR A 89 -21.89 0.27 -23.00
CA THR A 89 -22.70 0.51 -21.80
C THR A 89 -22.47 -0.58 -20.74
N ARG A 90 -22.45 -1.85 -21.16
CA ARG A 90 -22.17 -2.99 -20.28
C ARG A 90 -20.72 -2.99 -19.79
N LYS A 91 -19.76 -2.64 -20.64
CA LYS A 91 -18.35 -2.45 -20.26
C LYS A 91 -18.20 -1.39 -19.15
N LYS A 92 -18.83 -0.22 -19.31
CA LYS A 92 -18.84 0.84 -18.28
C LYS A 92 -19.47 0.35 -16.98
N LYS A 93 -20.65 -0.30 -17.04
CA LYS A 93 -21.35 -0.83 -15.86
C LYS A 93 -20.50 -1.83 -15.06
N LEU A 94 -19.78 -2.72 -15.73
CA LEU A 94 -18.90 -3.71 -15.10
C LEU A 94 -17.68 -3.06 -14.43
N LEU A 95 -17.07 -2.07 -15.10
CA LEU A 95 -15.94 -1.32 -14.54
C LEU A 95 -16.36 -0.48 -13.33
N GLU A 96 -17.52 0.18 -13.39
CA GLU A 96 -18.06 0.95 -12.27
C GLU A 96 -18.37 0.07 -11.05
N LYS A 97 -18.94 -1.13 -11.26
CA LYS A 97 -19.12 -2.11 -10.18
C LYS A 97 -17.79 -2.51 -9.55
N GLN A 98 -16.75 -2.76 -10.35
CA GLN A 98 -15.43 -3.12 -9.85
C GLN A 98 -14.80 -1.97 -9.05
N LYS A 99 -14.85 -0.73 -9.56
CA LYS A 99 -14.34 0.46 -8.85
C LYS A 99 -15.00 0.63 -7.48
N LYS A 100 -16.34 0.55 -7.43
CA LYS A 100 -17.11 0.67 -6.18
C LYS A 100 -16.74 -0.44 -5.19
N GLY A 101 -16.62 -1.68 -5.67
CA GLY A 101 -16.19 -2.82 -4.85
C GLY A 101 -14.81 -2.60 -4.23
N LYS A 102 -13.82 -2.16 -5.04
CA LYS A 102 -12.47 -1.87 -4.56
C LYS A 102 -12.42 -0.71 -3.55
N LYS A 103 -13.20 0.36 -3.79
CA LYS A 103 -13.28 1.50 -2.86
C LYS A 103 -13.83 1.07 -1.50
N ARG A 104 -14.89 0.25 -1.49
CA ARG A 104 -15.47 -0.31 -0.27
C ARG A 104 -14.48 -1.22 0.47
N GLN A 105 -13.74 -2.04 -0.28
CA GLN A 105 -12.71 -2.89 0.33
C GLN A 105 -11.54 -2.09 0.90
N GLN A 106 -11.17 -0.96 0.29
CA GLN A 106 -10.11 -0.11 0.79
C GLN A 106 -10.48 0.56 2.12
N SER A 107 -11.73 1.03 2.27
CA SER A 107 -12.17 1.70 3.51
C SER A 107 -12.33 0.74 4.69
N SER A 108 -12.67 -0.52 4.43
CA SER A 108 -12.88 -1.55 5.47
C SER A 108 -11.70 -2.52 5.60
N GLY A 109 -10.69 -2.37 4.75
CA GLY A 109 -9.57 -3.30 4.61
C GLY A 109 -8.45 -2.96 5.58
N ARG A 110 -8.48 -3.58 6.76
CA ARG A 110 -7.34 -3.54 7.68
C ARG A 110 -6.21 -4.41 7.12
N VAL A 111 -5.01 -3.85 7.03
CA VAL A 111 -3.82 -4.59 6.60
C VAL A 111 -3.18 -5.21 7.84
N THR A 112 -3.27 -6.53 7.95
CA THR A 112 -2.59 -7.28 9.00
C THR A 112 -1.14 -7.55 8.58
N LEU A 113 -0.19 -7.20 9.45
CA LEU A 113 1.21 -7.59 9.31
C LEU A 113 1.40 -8.96 9.97
N SER A 114 1.95 -9.93 9.24
CA SER A 114 2.35 -11.20 9.83
C SER A 114 3.60 -11.04 10.68
N GLN A 115 3.82 -11.92 11.65
CA GLN A 115 5.02 -11.88 12.50
C GLN A 115 6.31 -12.04 11.66
N ALA A 116 6.28 -12.93 10.67
CA ALA A 116 7.40 -13.13 9.75
C ALA A 116 7.70 -11.85 8.94
N ALA A 117 6.66 -11.16 8.50
CA ALA A 117 6.79 -9.91 7.77
C ALA A 117 7.45 -8.82 8.61
N PHE A 118 7.05 -8.71 9.88
CA PHE A 118 7.63 -7.76 10.83
C PHE A 118 9.12 -8.00 11.04
N ASN A 119 9.51 -9.25 11.29
CA ASN A 119 10.91 -9.62 11.53
C ASN A 119 11.80 -9.29 10.32
N SER A 120 11.31 -9.50 9.09
CA SER A 120 12.05 -9.17 7.86
C SER A 120 12.33 -7.67 7.69
N VAL A 121 11.44 -6.81 8.18
CA VAL A 121 11.61 -5.35 8.10
C VAL A 121 12.59 -4.86 9.16
N ILE A 122 12.57 -5.45 10.36
CA ILE A 122 13.40 -5.03 11.50
C ILE A 122 14.80 -5.62 11.47
N SER A 123 15.02 -6.83 10.93
CA SER A 123 16.36 -7.40 10.85
C SER A 123 17.22 -6.51 9.95
N ARG A 124 17.98 -5.61 10.58
CA ARG A 124 19.08 -4.85 10.00
C ARG A 124 20.25 -5.82 9.80
N SER A 125 20.11 -6.71 8.83
CA SER A 125 21.23 -7.41 8.20
C SER A 125 21.58 -6.72 6.89
#